data_AF-A0A1M6WIQ6-F1
#
_entry.id   AF-A0A1M6WIQ6-F1
#
_cell.length_a   1.000
_cell.length_b   1.000
_cell.length_c   1.000
_cell.angle_alpha   90.00
_cell.angle_beta   90.00
_cell.angle_gamma   90.00
#
_symmetry.space_group_name_H-M   'P 1'
#
loop_
_entity.id
_entity.type
_entity.pdbx_description
1 polymer ?
#
loop_
_entity_poly.entity_id
_entity_poly.type
_entity_poly.pdbx_seq_one_letter_code
_entity_poly.pdbx_strand_id
1 'polypeptide(L)' 'MTKKEKRERKKQDRGIVDFMMVANHFFHYLQQWISEMNDPRDSSYITYSQTDLGYMAILKNIC' A
#
# COMPACT_ATOMS: atom_id res chain seq x y z
N MET A 1 9.18 22.22 -8.22
CA MET A 1 10.04 21.06 -7.90
C MET A 1 10.23 20.23 -9.15
N THR A 2 11.47 20.04 -9.60
CA THR A 2 11.77 19.19 -10.76
C THR A 2 11.56 17.71 -10.43
N LYS A 3 11.41 16.85 -11.45
CA LYS A 3 11.32 15.39 -11.24
C LYS A 3 12.56 14.84 -10.52
N LYS A 4 13.74 15.45 -10.75
CA LYS A 4 15.00 15.11 -10.09
C LYS A 4 14.93 15.42 -8.59
N GLU A 5 14.52 16.63 -8.22
CA GLU A 5 14.35 17.02 -6.82
C GLU A 5 13.36 16.13 -6.06
N LYS A 6 12.24 15.75 -6.69
CA LYS A 6 11.27 14.82 -6.09
C LYS A 6 11.88 13.45 -5.79
N ARG A 7 12.72 12.93 -6.69
CA ARG A 7 13.42 11.64 -6.50
C ARG A 7 14.46 11.70 -5.40
N GLU A 8 15.23 12.79 -5.31
CA GLU A 8 16.22 12.96 -4.24
C GLU A 8 15.56 13.04 -2.86
N ARG A 9 14.43 13.74 -2.73
CA ARG A 9 13.65 13.76 -1.47
C ARG A 9 13.12 12.37 -1.10
N LYS A 10 12.61 11.60 -2.07
CA LYS A 10 12.12 10.23 -1.82
C LYS A 10 13.19 9.25 -1.35
N LYS A 11 14.49 9.47 -1.62
CA LYS A 11 15.55 8.57 -1.14
C LYS A 11 15.67 8.52 0.38
N GLN A 12 15.28 9.60 1.06
CA GLN A 12 15.29 9.70 2.51
C GLN A 12 13.94 9.33 3.13
N ASP A 13 12.92 9.07 2.31
CA ASP A 13 11.59 8.74 2.77
C ASP A 13 11.57 7.34 3.39
N ARG A 14 10.94 7.25 4.57
CA ARG A 14 10.68 6.01 5.30
C ARG A 14 9.19 5.68 5.33
N GLY A 15 8.41 6.24 4.42
CA GLY A 15 6.95 6.13 4.42
C GLY A 15 6.40 4.70 4.51
N ILE A 16 7.08 3.68 3.98
CA ILE A 16 6.69 2.27 4.17
C ILE A 16 6.76 1.86 5.65
N VAL A 17 7.86 2.20 6.32
CA VAL A 17 8.09 1.84 7.74
C VAL A 17 7.11 2.59 8.63
N ASP A 18 6.92 3.89 8.38
CA ASP A 18 5.99 4.72 9.14
C ASP A 18 4.55 4.25 8.95
N PHE A 19 4.17 3.90 7.71
CA PHE A 19 2.88 3.32 7.42
C PHE A 19 2.68 1.98 8.13
N MET A 20 3.67 1.08 8.09
CA MET A 20 3.58 -0.20 8.78
C MET A 20 3.45 -0.03 10.30
N MET A 21 4.14 0.96 10.89
CA MET A 21 4.01 1.27 12.31
C MET A 21 2.60 1.75 12.67
N VAL A 22 2.04 2.68 11.87
CA VAL A 22 0.67 3.21 12.06
C VAL A 22 -0.37 2.12 11.84
N ALA A 23 -0.23 1.33 10.77
CA ALA A 23 -1.13 0.22 10.44
C ALA A 23 -1.14 -0.82 11.56
N ASN A 24 0.03 -1.20 12.07
CA ASN A 24 0.12 -2.17 13.16
C ASN A 24 -0.47 -1.61 14.48
N HIS A 25 -0.26 -0.32 14.78
CA HIS A 25 -0.73 0.25 16.04
C HIS A 25 -2.24 0.57 16.04
N PHE A 26 -2.76 1.10 14.94
CA PHE A 26 -4.15 1.59 14.88
C PHE A 26 -5.09 0.66 14.10
N PHE A 27 -4.57 -0.10 13.14
CA PHE A 27 -5.37 -0.85 12.17
C PHE A 27 -4.97 -2.33 12.11
N HIS A 28 -4.97 -3.00 13.27
CA HIS A 28 -4.59 -4.42 13.42
C HIS A 28 -5.29 -5.36 12.43
N TYR A 29 -6.51 -5.04 12.01
CA TYR A 29 -7.34 -5.85 11.10
C TYR A 29 -7.38 -5.32 9.66
N LEU A 30 -6.55 -4.33 9.29
CA LEU A 30 -6.58 -3.70 7.96
C LEU A 30 -6.46 -4.73 6.83
N GLN A 31 -5.52 -5.66 6.95
CA GLN A 31 -5.30 -6.71 5.97
C GLN A 31 -6.53 -7.63 5.84
N GLN A 32 -7.14 -8.00 6.96
CA GLN A 32 -8.34 -8.85 6.96
C GLN A 32 -9.51 -8.12 6.28
N TRP A 33 -9.73 -6.85 6.60
CA TRP A 33 -10.77 -6.04 5.98
C TRP A 33 -10.60 -5.92 4.47
N ILE A 34 -9.38 -5.69 3.99
CA ILE A 34 -9.10 -5.62 2.54
C ILE A 34 -9.39 -6.97 1.87
N SER A 35 -9.04 -8.07 2.53
CA SER A 35 -9.27 -9.43 2.01
C SER A 35 -10.75 -9.84 1.98
N GLU A 36 -11.58 -9.24 2.84
CA GLU A 36 -13.03 -9.50 2.91
C GLU A 36 -13.84 -8.63 1.93
N MET A 37 -13.21 -7.66 1.28
CA MET A 37 -13.88 -6.82 0.29
C MET A 37 -14.27 -7.64 -0.94
N ASN A 38 -15.49 -7.46 -1.43
CA ASN A 38 -15.91 -8.07 -2.70
C ASN A 38 -15.12 -7.49 -3.87
N ASP A 39 -14.27 -8.31 -4.48
CA ASP A 39 -13.61 -7.97 -5.74
C ASP A 39 -14.49 -8.39 -6.92
N PRO A 40 -14.92 -7.45 -7.78
CA PRO A 40 -15.65 -7.80 -9.00
C PRO A 40 -14.75 -8.44 -10.07
N ARG A 41 -13.43 -8.47 -9.89
CA ARG A 41 -12.48 -9.04 -10.85
C ARG A 41 -12.47 -10.56 -10.75
N ASP A 42 -12.30 -11.21 -11.91
CA ASP A 42 -12.08 -12.65 -11.96
C ASP A 42 -10.69 -12.99 -11.43
N SER A 43 -10.62 -13.94 -10.49
CA SER A 43 -9.37 -14.37 -9.87
C SER A 43 -8.37 -14.98 -10.86
N SER A 44 -8.82 -15.47 -12.01
CA SER A 44 -7.94 -16.02 -13.05
C SER A 44 -7.09 -14.98 -13.77
N TYR A 45 -7.45 -13.69 -13.68
CA TYR A 45 -6.72 -12.60 -14.35
C TYR A 45 -5.53 -12.05 -13.54
N ILE A 46 -5.37 -12.47 -12.28
CA ILE A 46 -4.35 -11.95 -11.39
C ILE A 46 -3.69 -13.09 -10.61
N THR A 47 -2.40 -12.93 -10.30
CA THR A 47 -1.64 -13.86 -9.43
C THR A 47 -1.43 -13.31 -8.02
N TYR A 48 -1.86 -12.07 -7.77
CA TYR A 48 -1.71 -11.37 -6.49
C TYR A 48 -3.02 -11.44 -5.69
N SER A 49 -2.90 -11.48 -4.36
CA SER A 49 -4.07 -11.40 -3.49
C SER A 49 -4.67 -9.99 -3.53
N GLN A 50 -5.94 -9.87 -3.14
CA GLN A 50 -6.61 -8.58 -3.04
C GLN A 50 -5.90 -7.64 -2.04
N THR A 51 -5.35 -8.20 -0.97
CA THR A 51 -4.55 -7.49 0.01
C THR A 51 -3.28 -6.91 -0.60
N ASP A 52 -2.58 -7.68 -1.45
CA ASP A 52 -1.37 -7.19 -2.13
C ASP A 52 -1.68 -5.98 -3.01
N LEU A 53 -2.78 -6.06 -3.76
CA LEU A 53 -3.24 -4.97 -4.62
C LEU A 53 -3.70 -3.75 -3.81
N GLY A 54 -4.39 -3.98 -2.68
CA GLY A 54 -4.82 -2.94 -1.76
C GLY A 54 -3.64 -2.18 -1.14
N TYR A 55 -2.66 -2.91 -0.60
CA TYR A 55 -1.45 -2.30 -0.04
C TYR A 55 -0.62 -1.59 -1.10
N MET A 56 -0.52 -2.13 -2.32
CA MET A 56 0.16 -1.45 -3.43
C MET A 56 -0.47 -0.09 -3.73
N ALA A 57 -1.81 -0.02 -3.77
CA ALA A 57 -2.51 1.23 -4.00
C ALA A 57 -2.30 2.23 -2.86
N ILE A 58 -2.33 1.77 -1.61
CA ILE A 58 -2.11 2.62 -0.43
C ILE A 58 -0.67 3.17 -0.43
N LEU A 59 0.32 2.29 -0.57
CA LEU A 59 1.75 2.67 -0.53
C LEU A 59 2.13 3.63 -1.66
N LYS A 60 1.54 3.48 -2.85
CA LYS A 60 1.76 4.41 -3.98
C LYS A 60 1.35 5.84 -3.65
N ASN A 61 0.35 6.02 -2.78
CA ASN A 61 -0.19 7.33 -2.42
C ASN A 61 0.44 7.92 -1.16
N ILE A 62 1.06 7.10 -0.31
CA ILE A 62 1.77 7.54 0.90
C ILE A 62 3.22 7.94 0.59
N CYS A 63 3.92 7.17 -0.26
CA CYS A 63 5.32 7.40 -0.63
C CYS A 63 5.47 8.24 -1.91
#